data_AF-A0A110B1P7-F1
#
_entry.id   AF-A0A110B1P7-F1
#
_cell.length_a   1.000
_cell.length_b   1.000
_cell.length_c   1.000
_cell.angle_alpha   90.00
_cell.angle_beta   90.00
_cell.angle_gamma   90.00
#
_symmetry.space_group_name_H-M   'P 1'
#
loop_
_entity.id
_entity.type
_entity.pdbx_description
1 polymer ?
#
loop_
_entity_poly.entity_id
_entity_poly.type
_entity_poly.pdbx_seq_one_letter_code
_entity_poly.pdbx_strand_id
1 'polypeptide(L)'
;MRLYIIILLGFCLFSCNRSAQKQSAAAASKADTAVHKMPDSLKNNIVHEIKLDVKSGFFSAEETLDRVKEVFDGDSLDEQWIVSKINRTYAQAFNAQVQWPTVTAFDRLAKAFDKLNQNHIIALHNQGMTKEDGVDDCTELHNKLKKKGIRTRGYCFYHGQDLDRVIEDKNLYLAFGDFDDNDRKGVAIGKAIVKVLKEQGFKVNWNNSMDSRIEIENLTWRKRFGNGNCSYDRAVKILSGK
;
A
#
# COMPACT_ATOMS: atom_id res chain seq x y z
N MET A 1 -66.65 30.08 -11.52
CA MET A 1 -67.79 29.49 -10.79
C MET A 1 -67.20 28.69 -9.62
N ARG A 2 -67.03 29.29 -8.43
CA ARG A 2 -67.74 28.92 -7.17
C ARG A 2 -67.83 27.39 -6.98
N LEU A 3 -67.26 26.76 -5.95
CA LEU A 3 -67.58 27.02 -4.54
C LEU A 3 -66.57 26.26 -3.62
N TYR A 4 -66.25 26.85 -2.47
CA TYR A 4 -65.65 26.19 -1.31
C TYR A 4 -66.66 25.22 -0.66
N ILE A 5 -66.20 24.08 -0.14
CA ILE A 5 -66.90 23.30 0.88
C ILE A 5 -65.94 23.03 2.04
N ILE A 6 -66.31 23.57 3.20
CA ILE A 6 -65.76 23.27 4.51
C ILE A 6 -66.53 22.07 5.06
N ILE A 7 -65.83 21.04 5.56
CA ILE A 7 -66.39 20.07 6.49
C ILE A 7 -65.45 20.01 7.71
N LEU A 8 -65.92 20.57 8.82
CA LEU A 8 -65.44 20.28 10.17
C LEU A 8 -65.91 18.88 10.57
N LEU A 9 -65.02 18.06 11.14
CA LEU A 9 -65.43 16.98 12.05
C LEU A 9 -64.26 16.50 12.92
N GLY A 10 -64.39 16.72 14.23
CA GLY A 10 -64.12 15.69 15.23
C GLY A 10 -62.69 15.57 15.77
N PHE A 11 -62.36 16.38 16.78
CA PHE A 11 -61.41 15.98 17.81
C PHE A 11 -62.02 14.82 18.62
N CYS A 12 -61.67 13.58 18.28
CA CYS A 12 -61.84 12.43 19.17
C CYS A 12 -60.50 12.12 19.83
N LEU A 13 -60.42 12.41 21.12
CA LEU A 13 -59.38 11.94 22.03
C LEU A 13 -59.44 10.41 22.12
N PHE A 14 -58.79 9.72 21.19
CA PHE A 14 -58.43 8.32 21.40
C PHE A 14 -57.23 8.31 22.34
N SER A 15 -57.47 7.89 23.59
CA SER A 15 -56.41 7.43 24.48
C SER A 15 -55.66 6.29 23.79
N CYS A 16 -54.52 6.63 23.18
CA CYS A 16 -53.61 5.65 22.60
C CYS A 16 -53.27 4.61 23.67
N ASN A 17 -53.59 3.36 23.36
CA ASN A 17 -53.27 2.22 24.19
C ASN A 17 -51.74 2.13 24.33
N ARG A 18 -51.21 2.68 25.43
CA ARG A 18 -49.78 2.82 25.74
C ARG A 18 -49.05 1.47 25.78
N SER A 19 -49.79 0.36 25.88
CA SER A 19 -49.27 -1.01 25.86
C SER A 19 -48.92 -1.49 24.43
N ALA A 20 -49.78 -1.20 23.44
CA ALA A 20 -49.57 -1.55 22.04
C ALA A 20 -48.44 -0.72 21.41
N GLN A 21 -48.36 0.57 21.74
CA GLN A 21 -47.23 1.44 21.34
C GLN A 21 -45.90 1.04 22.02
N LYS A 22 -45.92 0.54 23.27
CA LYS A 22 -44.69 0.02 23.91
C LYS A 22 -44.23 -1.30 23.30
N GLN A 23 -45.15 -2.19 22.89
CA GLN A 23 -44.78 -3.42 22.20
C GLN A 23 -44.31 -3.18 20.76
N SER A 24 -44.91 -2.24 20.01
CA SER A 24 -44.43 -1.89 18.67
C SER A 24 -43.12 -1.10 18.70
N ALA A 25 -42.91 -0.24 19.70
CA ALA A 25 -41.63 0.45 19.91
C ALA A 25 -40.54 -0.50 20.41
N ALA A 26 -40.85 -1.49 21.26
CA ALA A 26 -39.88 -2.51 21.68
C ALA A 26 -39.57 -3.53 20.58
N ALA A 27 -40.50 -3.80 19.64
CA ALA A 27 -40.24 -4.59 18.45
C ALA A 27 -39.45 -3.80 17.39
N ALA A 28 -39.72 -2.51 17.22
CA ALA A 28 -38.93 -1.61 16.37
C ALA A 28 -37.52 -1.35 16.93
N SER A 29 -37.35 -1.21 18.25
CA SER A 29 -36.02 -1.06 18.88
C SER A 29 -35.23 -2.38 18.93
N LYS A 30 -35.89 -3.54 18.78
CA LYS A 30 -35.23 -4.85 18.62
C LYS A 30 -34.87 -5.17 17.17
N ALA A 31 -35.43 -4.46 16.19
CA ALA A 31 -35.07 -4.62 14.78
C ALA A 31 -33.87 -3.76 14.36
N ASP A 32 -33.52 -2.73 15.16
CA ASP A 32 -32.49 -1.72 14.81
C ASP A 32 -31.21 -1.82 15.68
N THR A 33 -31.01 -2.95 16.37
CA THR A 33 -29.81 -3.23 17.18
C THR A 33 -29.24 -4.62 16.93
N ALA A 34 -29.44 -5.16 15.72
CA ALA A 34 -28.50 -6.16 15.22
C ALA A 34 -27.24 -5.38 14.84
N VAL A 35 -26.25 -5.32 15.74
CA VAL A 35 -24.86 -5.02 15.36
C VAL A 35 -24.58 -5.98 14.22
N HIS A 36 -24.59 -5.48 12.98
CA HIS A 36 -24.39 -6.31 11.81
C HIS A 36 -22.94 -6.76 11.86
N LYS A 37 -22.72 -7.90 12.50
CA LYS A 37 -21.39 -8.44 12.74
C LYS A 37 -20.76 -8.65 11.38
N MET A 38 -19.61 -8.02 11.15
CA MET A 38 -18.88 -8.16 9.89
C MET A 38 -18.81 -9.65 9.48
N PRO A 39 -19.23 -9.99 8.24
CA PRO A 39 -19.16 -11.35 7.73
C PRO A 39 -17.75 -11.93 7.83
N ASP A 40 -17.63 -13.25 7.98
CA ASP A 40 -16.31 -13.89 8.12
C ASP A 40 -15.44 -13.72 6.86
N SER A 41 -16.05 -13.66 5.67
CA SER A 41 -15.35 -13.34 4.43
C SER A 41 -14.69 -11.96 4.48
N LEU A 42 -15.45 -10.93 4.89
CA LEU A 42 -14.95 -9.56 5.04
C LEU A 42 -13.82 -9.51 6.08
N LYS A 43 -14.00 -10.16 7.24
CA LYS A 43 -12.95 -10.26 8.26
C LYS A 43 -11.68 -10.91 7.72
N ASN A 44 -11.80 -11.99 6.96
CA ASN A 44 -10.65 -12.68 6.40
C ASN A 44 -9.89 -11.79 5.40
N ASN A 45 -10.60 -11.04 4.56
CA ASN A 45 -10.01 -10.08 3.64
C ASN A 45 -9.30 -8.95 4.38
N ILE A 46 -9.93 -8.35 5.39
CA ILE A 46 -9.31 -7.32 6.24
C ILE A 46 -8.06 -7.86 6.93
N VAL A 47 -8.10 -9.10 7.46
CA VAL A 47 -6.93 -9.73 8.09
C VAL A 47 -5.81 -9.98 7.08
N HIS A 48 -6.14 -10.31 5.84
CA HIS A 48 -5.15 -10.45 4.78
C HIS A 48 -4.46 -9.11 4.52
N GLU A 49 -5.22 -8.03 4.35
CA GLU A 49 -4.62 -6.71 4.09
C GLU A 49 -3.77 -6.20 5.26
N ILE A 50 -4.26 -6.32 6.49
CA ILE A 50 -3.46 -5.97 7.68
C ILE A 50 -2.14 -6.76 7.69
N LYS A 51 -2.15 -8.04 7.30
CA LYS A 51 -0.93 -8.85 7.26
C LYS A 51 0.01 -8.40 6.15
N LEU A 52 -0.49 -8.05 4.96
CA LEU A 52 0.33 -7.54 3.87
C LEU A 52 0.98 -6.22 4.27
N ASP A 53 0.21 -5.24 4.74
CA ASP A 53 0.71 -3.94 5.17
C ASP A 53 1.76 -4.07 6.29
N VAL A 54 1.52 -4.90 7.31
CA VAL A 54 2.48 -5.13 8.40
C VAL A 54 3.75 -5.82 7.90
N LYS A 55 3.62 -6.85 7.05
CA LYS A 55 4.79 -7.57 6.51
C LYS A 55 5.59 -6.72 5.53
N SER A 56 4.94 -5.80 4.82
CA SER A 56 5.57 -4.84 3.92
C SER A 56 6.64 -4.03 4.66
N GLY A 57 6.35 -3.66 5.91
CA GLY A 57 7.17 -2.80 6.75
C GLY A 57 7.16 -1.33 6.35
N PHE A 58 6.28 -0.90 5.43
CA PHE A 58 6.20 0.48 4.93
C PHE A 58 5.27 1.37 5.73
N PHE A 59 4.17 0.80 6.23
CA PHE A 59 3.11 1.57 6.87
C PHE A 59 3.25 1.50 8.40
N SER A 60 2.76 2.53 9.08
CA SER A 60 2.51 2.58 10.51
C SER A 60 1.13 1.98 10.82
N ALA A 61 0.83 1.77 12.10
CA ALA A 61 -0.47 1.23 12.52
C ALA A 61 -1.65 2.15 12.13
N GLU A 62 -1.42 3.47 12.13
CA GLU A 62 -2.41 4.48 11.70
C GLU A 62 -2.61 4.42 10.19
N GLU A 63 -1.52 4.45 9.40
CA GLU A 63 -1.60 4.32 7.94
C GLU A 63 -2.23 2.99 7.50
N THR A 64 -1.95 1.88 8.22
CA THR A 64 -2.62 0.59 7.97
C THR A 64 -4.13 0.68 8.21
N LEU A 65 -4.58 1.42 9.22
CA LEU A 65 -6.01 1.60 9.47
C LEU A 65 -6.66 2.39 8.35
N ASP A 66 -6.04 3.49 7.92
CA ASP A 66 -6.55 4.34 6.84
C ASP A 66 -6.64 3.55 5.53
N ARG A 67 -5.62 2.76 5.22
CA ARG A 67 -5.61 1.87 4.04
C ARG A 67 -6.70 0.82 4.10
N VAL A 68 -6.93 0.19 5.25
CA VAL A 68 -8.06 -0.75 5.41
C VAL A 68 -9.39 -0.05 5.16
N LYS A 69 -9.58 1.17 5.66
CA LYS A 69 -10.81 1.94 5.41
C LYS A 69 -10.99 2.29 3.93
N GLU A 70 -9.90 2.61 3.23
CA GLU A 70 -9.92 2.91 1.79
C GLU A 70 -10.24 1.67 0.95
N VAL A 71 -9.58 0.55 1.22
CA VAL A 71 -9.75 -0.70 0.45
C VAL A 71 -11.15 -1.29 0.62
N PHE A 72 -11.73 -1.19 1.83
CA PHE A 72 -13.06 -1.69 2.16
C PHE A 72 -14.08 -0.55 2.29
N ASP A 73 -13.90 0.53 1.52
CA ASP A 73 -14.87 1.61 1.48
C ASP A 73 -16.23 1.08 0.99
N GLY A 74 -17.30 1.53 1.64
CA GLY A 74 -18.66 1.03 1.43
C GLY A 74 -19.05 -0.22 2.22
N ASP A 75 -18.11 -0.90 2.89
CA ASP A 75 -18.43 -1.98 3.84
C ASP A 75 -18.77 -1.42 5.23
N SER A 76 -19.55 -2.17 6.01
CA SER A 76 -19.80 -1.86 7.42
C SER A 76 -18.64 -2.37 8.28
N LEU A 77 -17.75 -1.46 8.70
CA LEU A 77 -16.51 -1.80 9.41
C LEU A 77 -16.65 -1.66 10.94
N ASP A 78 -16.24 -2.69 11.69
CA ASP A 78 -16.00 -2.60 13.13
C ASP A 78 -14.56 -2.11 13.39
N GLU A 79 -14.40 -0.79 13.45
CA GLU A 79 -13.09 -0.15 13.61
C GLU A 79 -12.36 -0.58 14.89
N GLN A 80 -13.08 -0.80 15.99
CA GLN A 80 -12.46 -1.24 17.25
C GLN A 80 -11.82 -2.62 17.09
N TRP A 81 -12.51 -3.54 16.41
CA TRP A 81 -11.98 -4.84 16.07
C TRP A 81 -10.76 -4.74 15.13
N ILE A 82 -10.82 -3.87 14.12
CA ILE A 82 -9.73 -3.64 13.16
C ILE A 82 -8.48 -3.13 13.88
N VAL A 83 -8.61 -2.07 14.69
CA VAL A 83 -7.50 -1.50 15.49
C VAL A 83 -6.90 -2.55 16.42
N SER A 84 -7.74 -3.34 17.11
CA SER A 84 -7.26 -4.45 17.94
C SER A 84 -6.50 -5.50 17.14
N LYS A 85 -6.91 -5.77 15.89
CA LYS A 85 -6.23 -6.72 15.01
C LYS A 85 -4.90 -6.16 14.49
N ILE A 86 -4.86 -4.90 14.10
CA ILE A 86 -3.64 -4.18 13.70
C ILE A 86 -2.62 -4.24 14.83
N ASN A 87 -2.99 -3.77 16.03
CA ASN A 87 -2.10 -3.72 17.19
C ASN A 87 -1.49 -5.09 17.53
N ARG A 88 -2.31 -6.15 17.51
CA ARG A 88 -1.83 -7.52 17.73
C ARG A 88 -0.85 -7.99 16.65
N THR A 89 -1.13 -7.65 15.40
CA THR A 89 -0.28 -8.06 14.26
C THR A 89 1.05 -7.32 14.28
N TYR A 90 1.07 -6.02 14.59
CA TYR A 90 2.30 -5.26 14.82
C TYR A 90 3.11 -5.81 16.00
N ALA A 91 2.49 -6.11 17.14
CA ALA A 91 3.19 -6.69 18.29
C ALA A 91 3.89 -8.02 17.93
N GLN A 92 3.21 -8.87 17.17
CA GLN A 92 3.80 -10.12 16.64
C GLN A 92 4.98 -9.84 15.69
N ALA A 93 4.83 -8.86 14.79
CA ALA A 93 5.88 -8.49 13.85
C ALA A 93 7.12 -7.91 14.56
N PHE A 94 6.94 -7.02 15.54
CA PHE A 94 8.04 -6.50 16.35
C PHE A 94 8.80 -7.60 17.10
N ASN A 95 8.08 -8.56 17.70
CA ASN A 95 8.72 -9.71 18.36
C ASN A 95 9.50 -10.58 17.38
N ALA A 96 8.98 -10.79 16.16
CA ALA A 96 9.70 -11.52 15.12
C ALA A 96 10.98 -10.80 14.66
N GLN A 97 10.96 -9.46 14.62
CA GLN A 97 12.12 -8.64 14.21
C GLN A 97 13.33 -8.77 15.16
N VAL A 98 13.11 -9.13 16.42
CA VAL A 98 14.19 -9.38 17.40
C VAL A 98 15.09 -10.53 16.96
N GLN A 99 14.52 -11.54 16.30
CA GLN A 99 15.25 -12.74 15.86
C GLN A 99 15.87 -12.58 14.45
N TRP A 100 15.68 -11.43 13.81
CA TRP A 100 16.25 -11.19 12.49
C TRP A 100 17.74 -10.88 12.58
N PRO A 101 18.53 -11.28 11.57
CA PRO A 101 19.94 -10.91 11.50
C PRO A 101 20.09 -9.37 11.49
N THR A 102 21.27 -8.90 11.92
CA THR A 102 21.62 -7.47 11.90
C THR A 102 21.46 -6.85 10.52
N VAL A 103 21.85 -7.59 9.47
CA VAL A 103 21.68 -7.19 8.07
C VAL A 103 20.72 -8.16 7.40
N THR A 104 19.56 -7.67 6.98
CA THR A 104 18.57 -8.46 6.25
C THR A 104 18.81 -8.36 4.73
N ALA A 105 18.04 -9.15 3.96
CA ALA A 105 18.05 -9.00 2.52
C ALA A 105 17.47 -7.64 2.07
N PHE A 106 16.54 -7.06 2.83
CA PHE A 106 16.01 -5.73 2.56
C PHE A 106 17.09 -4.65 2.76
N ASP A 107 17.94 -4.76 3.78
CA ASP A 107 19.04 -3.79 3.98
C ASP A 107 20.02 -3.79 2.80
N ARG A 108 20.29 -4.97 2.22
CA ARG A 108 21.08 -5.09 0.98
C ARG A 108 20.36 -4.51 -0.24
N LEU A 109 19.04 -4.66 -0.31
CA LEU A 109 18.22 -4.09 -1.39
C LEU A 109 18.22 -2.56 -1.31
N ALA A 110 18.01 -1.99 -0.13
CA ALA A 110 18.12 -0.55 0.10
C ALA A 110 19.50 -0.01 -0.30
N LYS A 111 20.57 -0.72 0.05
CA LYS A 111 21.94 -0.37 -0.38
C LYS A 111 22.12 -0.44 -1.90
N ALA A 112 21.50 -1.41 -2.57
CA ALA A 112 21.49 -1.48 -4.04
C ALA A 112 20.81 -0.23 -4.64
N PHE A 113 19.65 0.14 -4.12
CA PHE A 113 18.89 1.31 -4.58
C PHE A 113 19.65 2.61 -4.33
N ASP A 114 20.27 2.78 -3.16
CA ASP A 114 21.19 3.89 -2.89
C ASP A 114 22.33 3.95 -3.92
N LYS A 115 22.94 2.80 -4.24
CA LYS A 115 24.03 2.72 -5.23
C LYS A 115 23.55 3.06 -6.64
N LEU A 116 22.32 2.71 -7.01
CA LEU A 116 21.72 3.12 -8.29
C LEU A 116 21.50 4.63 -8.33
N ASN A 117 20.94 5.20 -7.25
CA ASN A 117 20.75 6.64 -7.10
C ASN A 117 22.08 7.41 -7.18
N GLN A 118 23.14 6.92 -6.54
CA GLN A 118 24.51 7.48 -6.66
C GLN A 118 25.05 7.45 -8.09
N ASN A 119 24.59 6.51 -8.92
CA ASN A 119 24.95 6.40 -10.33
C ASN A 119 23.95 7.10 -11.26
N HIS A 120 23.10 7.97 -10.71
CA HIS A 120 22.08 8.75 -11.41
C HIS A 120 21.02 7.92 -12.13
N ILE A 121 20.72 6.72 -11.62
CA ILE A 121 19.52 5.94 -11.99
C ILE A 121 18.52 6.12 -10.84
N ILE A 122 17.36 6.70 -11.12
CA ILE A 122 16.32 6.94 -10.11
C ILE A 122 15.82 5.57 -9.63
N ALA A 123 16.13 5.22 -8.38
CA ALA A 123 15.73 3.96 -7.78
C ALA A 123 14.82 4.24 -6.59
N LEU A 124 13.52 3.91 -6.74
CA LEU A 124 12.48 4.22 -5.75
C LEU A 124 11.80 2.95 -5.25
N HIS A 125 11.62 2.85 -3.94
CA HIS A 125 10.98 1.72 -3.29
C HIS A 125 9.47 1.91 -3.23
N ASN A 126 8.69 0.86 -3.51
CA ASN A 126 7.24 0.81 -3.31
C ASN A 126 6.50 2.03 -3.89
N GLN A 127 6.65 2.29 -5.19
CA GLN A 127 6.02 3.43 -5.87
C GLN A 127 4.71 3.02 -6.52
N GLY A 128 3.62 3.66 -6.10
CA GLY A 128 2.28 3.42 -6.61
C GLY A 128 1.76 1.99 -6.43
N MET A 129 0.64 1.71 -7.07
CA MET A 129 0.02 0.38 -7.10
C MET A 129 0.26 -0.32 -8.44
N THR A 130 0.40 0.46 -9.50
CA THR A 130 0.62 0.00 -10.87
C THR A 130 2.01 0.36 -11.38
N LYS A 131 2.37 -0.20 -12.53
CA LYS A 131 3.62 0.17 -13.22
C LYS A 131 3.55 1.61 -13.71
N GLU A 132 2.40 2.02 -14.22
CA GLU A 132 2.16 3.35 -14.76
C GLU A 132 2.37 4.42 -13.66
N ASP A 133 1.81 4.22 -12.47
CA ASP A 133 2.02 5.12 -11.31
C ASP A 133 3.52 5.32 -11.02
N GLY A 134 4.28 4.21 -10.94
CA GLY A 134 5.70 4.29 -10.61
C GLY A 134 6.55 4.94 -11.72
N VAL A 135 6.15 4.81 -12.99
CA VAL A 135 6.79 5.52 -14.10
C VAL A 135 6.52 7.01 -14.01
N ASP A 136 5.29 7.41 -13.68
CA ASP A 136 4.91 8.81 -13.50
C ASP A 136 5.69 9.46 -12.36
N ASP A 137 5.78 8.78 -11.21
CA ASP A 137 6.56 9.24 -10.04
C ASP A 137 8.06 9.43 -10.40
N CYS A 138 8.65 8.45 -11.09
CA CYS A 138 10.03 8.54 -11.55
C CYS A 138 10.24 9.68 -12.54
N THR A 139 9.28 9.91 -13.44
CA THR A 139 9.30 10.96 -14.46
C THR A 139 9.16 12.35 -13.83
N GLU A 140 8.28 12.49 -12.84
CA GLU A 140 8.11 13.73 -12.09
C GLU A 140 9.42 14.09 -11.35
N LEU A 141 10.04 13.12 -10.68
CA LEU A 141 11.34 13.31 -10.03
C LEU A 141 12.44 13.65 -11.04
N HIS A 142 12.51 12.96 -12.18
CA HIS A 142 13.44 13.30 -13.27
C HIS A 142 13.29 14.77 -13.69
N ASN A 143 12.05 15.22 -13.93
CA ASN A 143 11.77 16.59 -14.34
C ASN A 143 12.15 17.61 -13.25
N LYS A 144 11.87 17.31 -11.97
CA LYS A 144 12.27 18.14 -10.83
C LYS A 144 13.79 18.28 -10.72
N LEU A 145 14.53 17.19 -10.90
CA LEU A 145 16.01 17.17 -10.87
C LEU A 145 16.62 17.89 -12.09
N LYS A 146 16.06 17.65 -13.28
CA LYS A 146 16.48 18.31 -14.53
C LYS A 146 16.36 19.83 -14.45
N LYS A 147 15.27 20.36 -13.87
CA LYS A 147 15.10 21.80 -13.60
C LYS A 147 16.17 22.39 -12.67
N LYS A 148 16.80 21.54 -11.84
CA LYS A 148 17.92 21.90 -10.94
C LYS A 148 19.30 21.63 -11.57
N GLY A 149 19.36 21.28 -12.85
CA GLY A 149 20.61 20.96 -13.55
C GLY A 149 21.17 19.56 -13.26
N ILE A 150 20.44 18.72 -12.53
CA ILE A 150 20.86 17.35 -12.21
C ILE A 150 20.33 16.41 -13.30
N ARG A 151 21.24 15.70 -13.97
CA ARG A 151 20.88 14.71 -14.99
C ARG A 151 20.69 13.33 -14.37
N THR A 152 19.61 12.65 -14.74
CA THR A 152 19.40 11.23 -14.47
C THR A 152 19.36 10.43 -15.77
N ARG A 153 19.73 9.16 -15.69
CA ARG A 153 19.97 8.28 -16.84
C ARG A 153 18.78 7.38 -17.16
N GLY A 154 17.93 7.12 -16.18
CA GLY A 154 16.80 6.21 -16.23
C GLY A 154 16.25 5.95 -14.84
N TYR A 155 15.39 4.94 -14.72
CA TYR A 155 14.71 4.59 -13.48
C TYR A 155 14.67 3.09 -13.22
N CYS A 156 14.38 2.75 -11.96
CA CYS A 156 14.10 1.42 -11.46
C CYS A 156 13.15 1.53 -10.26
N PHE A 157 12.11 0.71 -10.19
CA PHE A 157 11.23 0.65 -9.02
C PHE A 157 10.50 -0.69 -8.93
N TYR A 158 9.83 -0.91 -7.81
CA TYR A 158 8.77 -1.91 -7.65
C TYR A 158 7.57 -1.24 -7.00
N HIS A 159 6.38 -1.77 -7.26
CA HIS A 159 5.10 -1.22 -6.80
C HIS A 159 4.40 -2.17 -5.81
N GLY A 160 3.24 -1.78 -5.28
CA GLY A 160 2.48 -2.54 -4.27
C GLY A 160 2.26 -4.01 -4.64
N GLN A 161 1.77 -4.30 -5.85
CA GLN A 161 1.54 -5.70 -6.27
C GLN A 161 2.83 -6.55 -6.36
N ASP A 162 3.98 -5.95 -6.63
CA ASP A 162 5.26 -6.67 -6.59
C ASP A 162 5.71 -6.94 -5.15
N LEU A 163 5.33 -6.06 -4.24
CA LEU A 163 5.56 -6.23 -2.81
C LEU A 163 4.71 -7.37 -2.24
N ASP A 164 3.45 -7.48 -2.66
CA ASP A 164 2.59 -8.61 -2.27
C ASP A 164 3.19 -9.92 -2.76
N ARG A 165 3.59 -9.98 -4.03
CA ARG A 165 4.26 -11.17 -4.61
C ARG A 165 5.55 -11.54 -3.89
N VAL A 166 6.42 -10.59 -3.54
CA VAL A 166 7.67 -10.96 -2.81
C VAL A 166 7.39 -11.43 -1.39
N ILE A 167 6.32 -10.94 -0.76
CA ILE A 167 5.91 -11.39 0.58
C ILE A 167 5.40 -12.85 0.54
N GLU A 168 4.74 -13.25 -0.54
CA GLU A 168 4.16 -14.59 -0.71
C GLU A 168 5.12 -15.57 -1.39
N ASP A 169 5.59 -15.23 -2.59
CA ASP A 169 6.35 -16.10 -3.49
C ASP A 169 7.86 -15.89 -3.40
N LYS A 170 8.31 -14.85 -2.69
CA LYS A 170 9.73 -14.47 -2.54
C LYS A 170 10.40 -14.00 -3.84
N ASN A 171 9.62 -13.61 -4.84
CA ASN A 171 10.13 -13.04 -6.08
C ASN A 171 9.77 -11.56 -6.15
N LEU A 172 10.77 -10.71 -6.30
CA LEU A 172 10.57 -9.27 -6.49
C LEU A 172 10.88 -8.91 -7.92
N TYR A 173 9.92 -8.29 -8.60
CA TYR A 173 10.10 -7.77 -9.94
C TYR A 173 10.36 -6.27 -9.89
N LEU A 174 11.29 -5.81 -10.72
CA LEU A 174 11.62 -4.41 -10.87
C LEU A 174 11.24 -3.96 -12.28
N ALA A 175 10.43 -2.90 -12.34
CA ALA A 175 10.26 -2.11 -13.54
C ALA A 175 11.49 -1.20 -13.73
N PHE A 176 11.91 -1.00 -14.97
CA PHE A 176 13.05 -0.15 -15.30
C PHE A 176 12.91 0.38 -16.73
N GLY A 177 13.60 1.48 -17.01
CA GLY A 177 13.60 2.09 -18.34
C GLY A 177 14.41 3.38 -18.39
N ASP A 178 14.53 3.94 -19.59
CA ASP A 178 14.95 5.33 -19.78
C ASP A 178 13.72 6.26 -19.91
N PHE A 179 13.96 7.57 -20.03
CA PHE A 179 12.90 8.57 -20.14
C PHE A 179 12.57 8.96 -21.58
N ASP A 180 13.32 8.44 -22.56
CA ASP A 180 13.17 8.77 -23.99
C ASP A 180 12.60 7.59 -24.81
N ASP A 181 12.09 6.56 -24.15
CA ASP A 181 11.55 5.33 -24.77
C ASP A 181 12.54 4.70 -25.79
N ASN A 182 13.79 4.54 -25.34
CA ASN A 182 14.89 4.05 -26.17
C ASN A 182 15.40 2.70 -25.65
N ASP A 183 15.01 1.62 -26.32
CA ASP A 183 15.37 0.25 -25.94
C ASP A 183 16.86 0.04 -25.69
N ARG A 184 17.73 0.63 -26.52
CA ARG A 184 19.18 0.47 -26.34
C ARG A 184 19.65 1.11 -25.03
N LYS A 185 19.13 2.29 -24.68
CA LYS A 185 19.40 2.93 -23.38
C LYS A 185 18.78 2.13 -22.25
N GLY A 186 17.52 1.71 -22.41
CA GLY A 186 16.79 0.87 -21.45
C GLY A 186 17.57 -0.40 -21.10
N VAL A 187 18.04 -1.15 -22.09
CA VAL A 187 18.85 -2.36 -21.88
C VAL A 187 20.17 -2.04 -21.17
N ALA A 188 20.82 -0.92 -21.48
CA ALA A 188 22.03 -0.49 -20.78
C ALA A 188 21.77 -0.16 -19.30
N ILE A 189 20.61 0.44 -18.99
CA ILE A 189 20.15 0.70 -17.61
C ILE A 189 19.85 -0.62 -16.91
N GLY A 190 19.12 -1.54 -17.54
CA GLY A 190 18.85 -2.86 -16.99
C GLY A 190 20.12 -3.63 -16.64
N LYS A 191 21.14 -3.60 -17.51
CA LYS A 191 22.46 -4.19 -17.24
C LYS A 191 23.15 -3.55 -16.03
N ALA A 192 23.04 -2.23 -15.87
CA ALA A 192 23.59 -1.53 -14.71
C ALA A 192 22.87 -1.93 -13.40
N ILE A 193 21.54 -2.08 -13.45
CA ILE A 193 20.72 -2.54 -12.32
C ILE A 193 21.13 -3.97 -11.92
N VAL A 194 21.14 -4.90 -12.88
CA VAL A 194 21.54 -6.29 -12.64
C VAL A 194 22.94 -6.39 -12.03
N LYS A 195 23.89 -5.58 -12.51
CA LYS A 195 25.24 -5.53 -11.94
C LYS A 195 25.22 -5.13 -10.47
N VAL A 196 24.56 -4.03 -10.12
CA VAL A 196 24.49 -3.54 -8.73
C VAL A 196 23.79 -4.55 -7.81
N LEU A 197 22.71 -5.18 -8.27
CA LEU A 197 22.00 -6.22 -7.51
C LEU A 197 22.90 -7.44 -7.25
N LYS A 198 23.63 -7.91 -8.26
CA LYS A 198 24.59 -9.01 -8.10
C LYS A 198 25.73 -8.66 -7.15
N GLU A 199 26.23 -7.41 -7.17
CA GLU A 199 27.22 -6.92 -6.20
C GLU A 199 26.70 -6.91 -4.75
N GLN A 200 25.38 -6.82 -4.54
CA GLN A 200 24.72 -6.99 -3.23
C GLN A 200 24.36 -8.45 -2.91
N GLY A 201 24.78 -9.40 -3.75
CA GLY A 201 24.61 -10.84 -3.53
C GLY A 201 23.22 -11.37 -3.88
N PHE A 202 22.44 -10.67 -4.71
CA PHE A 202 21.14 -11.16 -5.16
C PHE A 202 21.26 -12.13 -6.34
N LYS A 203 20.39 -13.16 -6.34
CA LYS A 203 20.14 -13.97 -7.53
C LYS A 203 19.17 -13.20 -8.42
N VAL A 204 19.61 -12.88 -9.63
CA VAL A 204 18.86 -12.02 -10.55
C VAL A 204 18.62 -12.75 -11.86
N ASN A 205 17.36 -12.79 -12.28
CA ASN A 205 16.91 -13.34 -13.55
C ASN A 205 16.40 -12.21 -14.45
N TRP A 206 17.00 -12.08 -15.63
CA TRP A 206 16.60 -11.13 -16.66
C TRP A 206 17.23 -11.53 -17.99
N ASN A 207 16.45 -11.52 -19.07
CA ASN A 207 16.89 -12.00 -20.39
C ASN A 207 17.59 -10.93 -21.24
N ASN A 208 17.93 -9.76 -20.67
CA ASN A 208 18.46 -8.58 -21.36
C ASN A 208 17.52 -7.93 -22.38
N SER A 209 16.20 -8.17 -22.29
CA SER A 209 15.18 -7.50 -23.12
C SER A 209 14.36 -6.49 -22.31
N MET A 210 13.90 -5.42 -22.97
CA MET A 210 12.90 -4.50 -22.45
C MET A 210 11.51 -5.14 -22.29
N ASP A 211 11.26 -6.26 -22.98
CA ASP A 211 9.99 -7.01 -22.89
C ASP A 211 9.82 -7.78 -21.58
N SER A 212 10.85 -7.80 -20.71
CA SER A 212 10.80 -8.50 -19.43
C SER A 212 11.30 -7.63 -18.29
N ARG A 213 10.73 -7.84 -17.11
CA ARG A 213 11.16 -7.19 -15.87
C ARG A 213 12.41 -7.85 -15.30
N ILE A 214 13.16 -7.11 -14.49
CA ILE A 214 14.28 -7.68 -13.73
C ILE A 214 13.70 -8.38 -12.49
N GLU A 215 13.98 -9.66 -12.34
CA GLU A 215 13.51 -10.46 -11.22
C GLU A 215 14.64 -10.72 -10.21
N ILE A 216 14.37 -10.46 -8.93
CA ILE A 216 15.18 -10.93 -7.81
C ILE A 216 14.52 -12.17 -7.24
N GLU A 217 15.19 -13.31 -7.35
CA GLU A 217 14.67 -14.58 -6.89
C GLU A 217 14.98 -14.85 -5.41
N ASN A 218 14.11 -15.62 -4.74
CA ASN A 218 14.32 -16.13 -3.39
C ASN A 218 14.61 -15.02 -2.35
N LEU A 219 14.02 -13.84 -2.53
CA LEU A 219 14.18 -12.71 -1.66
C LEU A 219 13.34 -12.90 -0.39
N THR A 220 14.01 -13.20 0.73
CA THR A 220 13.35 -13.22 2.04
C THR A 220 13.06 -11.79 2.49
N TRP A 221 11.80 -11.35 2.33
CA TRP A 221 11.37 -10.01 2.69
C TRP A 221 11.38 -9.78 4.21
N ARG A 222 12.25 -8.88 4.67
CA ARG A 222 12.44 -8.52 6.08
C ARG A 222 12.82 -7.05 6.23
N LYS A 223 11.89 -6.16 5.87
CA LYS A 223 12.01 -4.72 6.12
C LYS A 223 11.65 -4.42 7.58
N ARG A 224 12.52 -3.68 8.28
CA ARG A 224 12.24 -3.23 9.66
C ARG A 224 11.38 -1.96 9.64
N PHE A 225 10.55 -1.79 10.66
CA PHE A 225 9.76 -0.57 10.85
C PHE A 225 10.68 0.61 11.20
N GLY A 226 10.30 1.82 10.81
CA GLY A 226 11.01 3.06 11.16
C GLY A 226 12.39 3.23 10.51
N ASN A 227 12.89 2.26 9.74
CA ASN A 227 14.14 2.42 8.99
C ASN A 227 13.87 3.28 7.74
N GLY A 228 14.36 4.53 7.75
CA GLY A 228 14.25 5.48 6.63
C GLY A 228 15.22 5.22 5.48
N ASN A 229 15.85 4.04 5.41
CA ASN A 229 16.82 3.69 4.37
C ASN A 229 16.22 3.47 2.97
N CYS A 230 14.91 3.63 2.81
CA CYS A 230 14.19 3.43 1.55
C CYS A 230 13.19 4.55 1.22
N SER A 231 13.28 5.71 1.88
CA SER A 231 12.34 6.82 1.65
C SER A 231 12.59 7.53 0.32
N TYR A 232 11.54 8.13 -0.24
CA TYR A 232 11.64 9.01 -1.40
C TYR A 232 12.65 10.16 -1.15
N ASP A 233 12.58 10.80 0.03
CA ASP A 233 13.50 11.87 0.41
C ASP A 233 14.96 11.43 0.44
N ARG A 234 15.24 10.19 0.85
CA ARG A 234 16.59 9.63 0.80
C ARG A 234 17.09 9.53 -0.63
N ALA A 235 16.27 9.03 -1.56
CA ALA A 235 16.62 8.95 -2.97
C ALA A 235 16.90 10.34 -3.55
N VAL A 236 16.03 11.32 -3.28
CA VAL A 236 16.20 12.72 -3.70
C VAL A 236 17.51 13.30 -3.17
N LYS A 237 17.81 13.07 -1.88
CA LYS A 237 19.02 13.53 -1.22
C LYS A 237 20.28 12.98 -1.91
N ILE A 238 20.34 11.67 -2.12
CA ILE A 238 21.45 11.00 -2.80
C ILE A 238 21.61 11.52 -4.24
N LEU A 239 20.53 11.59 -5.01
CA LEU A 239 20.55 12.07 -6.39
C LEU A 239 21.00 13.52 -6.50
N SER A 240 20.72 14.33 -5.47
CA SER A 240 21.14 15.74 -5.40
C SER A 240 22.57 15.93 -4.90
N GLY A 241 23.28 14.86 -4.52
CA GLY A 241 24.61 14.92 -3.92
C GLY A 241 24.63 15.62 -2.55
N LYS A 242 23.51 15.61 -1.82
CA LYS A 242 23.33 16.26 -0.52
C LYS A 242 23.32 15.27 0.63
#